data_AF-Q4T2J3-F1
#
_entry.id   AF-Q4T2J3-F1
#
_cell.length_a   1.000
_cell.length_b   1.000
_cell.length_c   1.000
_cell.angle_alpha   90.00
_cell.angle_beta   90.00
_cell.angle_gamma   90.00
#
_symmetry.space_group_name_H-M   'P 1'
#
loop_
_entity.id
_entity.type
_entity.pdbx_description
1 polymer ?
#
loop_
_entity_poly.entity_id
_entity_poly.type
_entity_poly.pdbx_seq_one_letter_code
_entity_poly.pdbx_strand_id
1 'polypeptide(L)'
;GVVSTLSALDREEKEEHSVEVVVSDNGSPSLSSTTTVVIRVLDDNDNQPKFTDKLFHIKIPEQRHSAGEQEVYRMVARDDDRGSNAAVTYRLQDDHSERFKIDPLLGVVTARGDFWPGNYSILTVKATDQGSPPRSSTARLDVEWIALPPPSAEPISFEEPHFTFAVMETEPVTHMVGIIMTETYGQMWYSITGMHTHTHT
;
A
#
# COMPACT_ATOMS: atom_id res chain seq x y z
N GLY A 1 17.49 35.31 -23.75
CA GLY A 1 18.37 34.40 -23.01
C GLY A 1 17.93 32.97 -23.27
N VAL A 2 18.79 32.00 -22.97
CA VAL A 2 18.47 30.56 -22.99
C VAL A 2 18.45 30.08 -21.55
N VAL A 3 17.46 29.28 -21.17
CA VAL A 3 17.40 28.60 -19.87
C VAL A 3 17.78 27.14 -20.08
N SER A 4 18.77 26.65 -19.34
CA SER A 4 19.30 25.29 -19.44
C SER A 4 19.53 24.70 -18.05
N THR A 5 19.39 23.38 -17.92
CA THR A 5 19.70 22.67 -16.69
C THR A 5 21.20 22.42 -16.55
N LEU A 6 21.69 22.36 -15.31
CA LEU A 6 23.08 22.00 -14.99
C LEU A 6 23.23 20.52 -14.59
N SER A 7 22.12 19.90 -14.19
CA SER A 7 22.01 18.49 -13.79
C SER A 7 20.69 17.91 -14.28
N ALA A 8 20.54 16.59 -14.17
CA ALA A 8 19.24 15.95 -14.30
C ALA A 8 18.26 16.55 -13.26
N LEU A 9 16.99 16.65 -13.65
CA LEU A 9 15.89 16.99 -12.76
C LEU A 9 15.12 15.71 -12.47
N ASP A 10 14.64 15.58 -11.25
CA ASP A 10 13.85 14.46 -10.77
C ASP A 10 12.52 15.01 -10.22
N ARG A 11 11.40 14.51 -10.76
CA ARG A 11 10.07 15.03 -10.39
C ARG A 11 9.70 14.60 -8.97
N GLU A 12 10.15 13.42 -8.56
CA GLU A 12 9.94 12.82 -7.26
C GLU A 12 10.70 13.59 -6.17
N GLU A 13 11.85 14.16 -6.50
CA GLU A 13 12.58 15.10 -5.64
C GLU A 13 11.93 16.49 -5.65
N LYS A 14 11.65 17.05 -6.83
CA LYS A 14 11.07 18.40 -6.97
C LYS A 14 10.31 18.59 -8.27
N GLU A 15 8.99 18.73 -8.16
CA GLU A 15 8.10 18.87 -9.33
C GLU A 15 8.11 20.25 -10.00
N GLU A 16 8.51 21.31 -9.30
CA GLU A 16 8.45 22.68 -9.82
C GLU A 16 9.63 23.54 -9.35
N HIS A 17 10.19 24.31 -10.28
CA HIS A 17 11.21 25.32 -10.03
C HIS A 17 10.69 26.70 -10.44
N SER A 18 10.82 27.69 -9.56
CA SER A 18 10.51 29.09 -9.86
C SER A 18 11.79 29.91 -9.85
N VAL A 19 12.07 30.62 -10.94
CA VAL A 19 13.27 31.44 -11.13
C VAL A 19 12.87 32.86 -11.48
N GLU A 20 13.38 33.84 -10.75
CA GLU A 20 13.17 35.26 -11.04
C GLU A 20 14.22 35.75 -12.06
N VAL A 21 13.75 36.40 -13.13
CA VAL A 21 14.58 36.92 -14.21
C VAL A 21 14.42 38.43 -14.27
N VAL A 22 15.53 39.14 -14.11
CA VAL A 22 15.58 40.59 -14.19
C VAL A 22 16.22 41.00 -15.51
N VAL A 23 15.61 41.94 -16.22
CA VAL A 23 16.23 42.67 -17.33
C VAL A 23 16.47 44.12 -16.88
N SER A 24 17.64 44.65 -17.19
CA SER A 24 18.00 46.05 -16.91
C SER A 24 18.74 46.66 -18.10
N ASP A 25 18.57 47.97 -18.29
CA ASP A 25 19.40 48.76 -19.20
C ASP A 25 20.62 49.36 -18.48
N ASN A 26 21.49 50.03 -19.24
CA ASN A 26 22.65 50.77 -18.71
C ASN A 26 22.38 52.29 -18.62
N GLY A 27 21.11 52.69 -18.48
CA GLY A 27 20.70 54.09 -18.39
C GLY A 27 21.14 54.78 -17.09
N SER A 28 20.99 56.11 -17.03
CA SER A 28 21.16 56.90 -15.82
C SER A 28 19.98 57.89 -15.68
N PRO A 29 18.92 57.54 -14.94
CA PRO A 29 18.76 56.32 -14.12
C PRO A 29 18.53 55.04 -14.96
N SER A 30 18.89 53.88 -14.41
CA SER A 30 18.66 52.58 -15.08
C SER A 30 17.20 52.18 -15.00
N LEU A 31 16.64 51.65 -16.09
CA LEU A 31 15.33 51.01 -16.11
C LEU A 31 15.50 49.50 -15.94
N SER A 32 14.58 48.87 -15.21
CA SER A 32 14.55 47.42 -15.05
C SER A 32 13.13 46.86 -15.02
N SER A 33 13.00 45.59 -15.35
CA SER A 33 11.77 44.82 -15.24
C SER A 33 12.09 43.41 -14.76
N THR A 34 11.20 42.84 -13.96
CA THR A 34 11.37 41.52 -13.36
C THR A 34 10.20 40.63 -13.73
N THR A 35 10.48 39.36 -14.01
CA THR A 35 9.47 38.35 -14.30
C THR A 35 9.85 37.02 -13.64
N THR A 36 8.85 36.16 -13.38
CA THR A 36 9.07 34.82 -12.81
C THR A 36 8.87 33.77 -13.90
N VAL A 37 9.87 32.91 -14.07
CA VAL A 37 9.81 31.73 -14.92
C VAL A 37 9.51 30.52 -14.05
N VAL A 38 8.40 29.84 -14.33
CA VAL A 38 7.99 28.60 -13.65
C VAL A 38 8.29 27.42 -14.58
N ILE A 39 9.09 26.49 -14.09
CA ILE A 39 9.51 25.27 -14.79
C ILE A 39 8.87 24.09 -14.08
N ARG A 40 8.00 23.38 -14.77
CA ARG A 40 7.38 22.15 -14.27
C ARG A 40 8.11 20.93 -14.81
N VAL A 41 8.53 20.05 -13.91
CA VAL A 41 9.14 18.77 -14.25
C VAL A 41 8.01 17.80 -14.58
N LEU A 42 8.08 17.19 -15.77
CA LEU A 42 7.12 16.17 -16.19
C LEU A 42 7.54 14.81 -15.63
N ASP A 43 6.56 13.96 -15.40
CA ASP A 43 6.73 12.59 -14.91
C ASP A 43 7.35 11.70 -16.01
N ASP A 44 8.31 10.87 -15.63
CA ASP A 44 8.82 9.74 -16.41
C ASP A 44 8.52 8.45 -15.63
N ASN A 45 8.38 7.31 -16.31
CA ASN A 45 8.13 6.04 -15.61
C ASN A 45 9.45 5.47 -15.06
N ASP A 46 10.06 6.18 -14.12
CA ASP A 46 11.41 5.92 -13.64
C ASP A 46 11.46 5.15 -12.30
N ASN A 47 10.32 5.05 -11.61
CA ASN A 47 10.14 4.20 -10.44
C ASN A 47 9.48 2.87 -10.81
N GLN A 48 9.31 2.01 -9.81
CA GLN A 48 8.59 0.76 -9.97
C GLN A 48 7.76 0.55 -8.70
N PRO A 49 6.67 -0.24 -8.76
CA PRO A 49 5.87 -0.48 -7.57
C PRO A 49 6.71 -1.14 -6.48
N LYS A 50 6.61 -0.71 -5.23
CA LYS A 50 7.35 -1.23 -4.07
C LYS A 50 6.37 -1.72 -3.01
N PHE A 51 6.43 -3.00 -2.68
CA PHE A 51 5.77 -3.55 -1.50
C PHE A 51 6.44 -3.04 -0.22
N THR A 52 5.72 -3.01 0.90
CA THR A 52 6.28 -2.65 2.21
C THR A 52 7.41 -3.59 2.63
N ASP A 53 7.26 -4.88 2.31
CA ASP A 53 8.22 -5.93 2.59
C ASP A 53 8.41 -6.87 1.40
N LYS A 54 9.53 -7.59 1.38
CA LYS A 54 9.79 -8.65 0.39
C LYS A 54 9.15 -9.98 0.78
N LEU A 55 8.87 -10.18 2.06
CA LEU A 55 8.34 -11.41 2.63
C LEU A 55 7.30 -11.09 3.70
N PHE A 56 6.10 -11.62 3.52
CA PHE A 56 4.99 -11.54 4.46
C PHE A 56 4.72 -12.94 5.01
N HIS A 57 4.68 -13.09 6.33
CA HIS A 57 4.31 -14.35 6.97
C HIS A 57 3.04 -14.15 7.78
N ILE A 58 2.01 -14.92 7.47
CA ILE A 58 0.70 -14.81 8.13
C ILE A 58 0.21 -16.17 8.62
N LYS A 59 -0.62 -16.11 9.65
CA LYS A 59 -1.33 -17.26 10.20
C LYS A 59 -2.83 -17.03 10.13
N ILE A 60 -3.55 -17.95 9.51
CA ILE A 60 -5.00 -17.87 9.25
C ILE A 60 -5.66 -19.18 9.70
N PRO A 61 -6.93 -19.20 10.17
CA PRO A 61 -7.49 -20.41 10.74
C PRO A 61 -7.84 -21.35 9.60
N GLU A 62 -7.82 -22.65 9.89
CA GLU A 62 -8.31 -23.68 8.98
C GLU A 62 -9.62 -23.27 8.30
N GLN A 63 -9.70 -23.52 7.00
CA GLN A 63 -10.88 -23.26 6.18
C GLN A 63 -11.46 -24.60 5.75
N ARG A 64 -12.77 -24.76 5.89
CA ARG A 64 -13.49 -25.96 5.44
C ARG A 64 -14.51 -25.55 4.37
N HIS A 65 -14.81 -26.46 3.44
CA HIS A 65 -15.50 -26.28 2.16
C HIS A 65 -16.80 -25.46 2.22
N SER A 66 -17.44 -25.36 3.39
CA SER A 66 -18.62 -24.55 3.65
C SER A 66 -18.37 -23.03 3.70
N ALA A 67 -17.12 -22.56 3.73
CA ALA A 67 -16.78 -21.15 3.95
C ALA A 67 -16.77 -20.26 2.69
N GLY A 68 -16.92 -20.83 1.48
CA GLY A 68 -16.81 -20.04 0.25
C GLY A 68 -15.39 -19.52 -0.02
N GLU A 69 -15.27 -18.39 -0.73
CA GLU A 69 -14.01 -17.65 -0.86
C GLU A 69 -13.77 -16.84 0.42
N GLN A 70 -12.57 -16.98 1.00
CA GLN A 70 -12.16 -16.28 2.22
C GLN A 70 -11.03 -15.31 1.91
N GLU A 71 -11.12 -14.07 2.40
CA GLU A 71 -9.99 -13.14 2.34
C GLU A 71 -8.85 -13.60 3.24
N VAL A 72 -7.65 -13.66 2.67
CA VAL A 72 -6.44 -14.15 3.33
C VAL A 72 -5.56 -13.00 3.78
N TYR A 73 -5.25 -12.09 2.85
CA TYR A 73 -4.37 -10.96 3.08
C TYR A 73 -4.55 -9.90 2.01
N ARG A 74 -4.20 -8.66 2.31
CA ARG A 74 -4.16 -7.59 1.31
C ARG A 74 -2.71 -7.17 1.06
N MET A 75 -2.25 -7.42 -0.15
CA MET A 75 -0.94 -6.98 -0.62
C MET A 75 -1.03 -5.52 -1.06
N VAL A 76 -0.06 -4.71 -0.65
CA VAL A 76 -0.01 -3.29 -1.02
C VAL A 76 1.37 -2.96 -1.54
N ALA A 77 1.43 -2.42 -2.76
CA ALA A 77 2.61 -1.82 -3.35
C ALA A 77 2.30 -0.37 -3.71
N ARG A 78 3.31 0.49 -3.54
CA ARG A 78 3.26 1.92 -3.86
C ARG A 78 4.26 2.22 -4.97
N ASP A 79 3.85 3.03 -5.92
CA ASP A 79 4.74 3.64 -6.90
C ASP A 79 4.76 5.16 -6.66
N ASP A 80 5.93 5.77 -6.84
CA ASP A 80 6.17 7.18 -6.52
C ASP A 80 5.99 8.12 -7.73
N ASP A 81 5.78 7.55 -8.92
CA ASP A 81 5.46 8.25 -10.17
C ASP A 81 4.03 8.84 -10.13
N ARG A 82 3.50 9.34 -11.26
CA ARG A 82 2.13 9.90 -11.35
C ARG A 82 1.23 9.24 -12.38
N GLY A 83 -0.07 9.31 -12.14
CA GLY A 83 -1.09 8.86 -13.09
C GLY A 83 -0.93 7.38 -13.42
N SER A 84 -0.84 7.03 -14.71
CA SER A 84 -0.66 5.64 -15.15
C SER A 84 0.68 5.04 -14.73
N ASN A 85 1.73 5.85 -14.63
CA ASN A 85 3.06 5.40 -14.20
C ASN A 85 3.04 4.94 -12.73
N ALA A 86 2.11 5.45 -11.93
CA ALA A 86 1.88 4.96 -10.57
C ALA A 86 0.63 4.08 -10.37
N ALA A 87 -0.08 3.75 -11.45
CA ALA A 87 -1.29 2.94 -11.36
C ALA A 87 -0.94 1.44 -11.24
N VAL A 88 -0.83 0.95 -10.01
CA VAL A 88 -0.42 -0.42 -9.71
C VAL A 88 -1.53 -1.44 -9.95
N THR A 89 -1.18 -2.55 -10.59
CA THR A 89 -2.01 -3.76 -10.69
C THR A 89 -1.30 -4.97 -10.11
N TYR A 90 -2.07 -5.92 -9.58
CA TYR A 90 -1.56 -7.11 -8.88
C TYR A 90 -1.90 -8.40 -9.62
N ARG A 91 -1.00 -9.38 -9.53
CA ARG A 91 -1.27 -10.75 -9.98
C ARG A 91 -0.47 -11.78 -9.18
N LEU A 92 -1.01 -13.00 -9.09
CA LEU A 92 -0.22 -14.14 -8.68
C LEU A 92 0.69 -14.55 -9.83
N GLN A 93 1.97 -14.76 -9.54
CA GLN A 93 2.94 -15.23 -10.54
C GLN A 93 2.94 -16.75 -10.66
N ASP A 94 2.66 -17.44 -9.56
CA ASP A 94 2.62 -18.90 -9.48
C ASP A 94 1.24 -19.43 -9.90
N ASP A 95 1.20 -20.69 -10.38
CA ASP A 95 -0.05 -21.36 -10.75
C ASP A 95 -0.78 -21.91 -9.50
N HIS A 96 -1.33 -20.98 -8.73
CA HIS A 96 -2.19 -21.26 -7.59
C HIS A 96 -3.66 -20.92 -7.86
N SER A 97 -4.00 -20.68 -9.12
CA SER A 97 -5.29 -20.13 -9.58
C SER A 97 -6.52 -20.96 -9.16
N GLU A 98 -6.35 -22.26 -8.91
CA GLU A 98 -7.42 -23.14 -8.45
C GLU A 98 -7.85 -22.88 -7.00
N ARG A 99 -6.90 -22.49 -6.13
CA ARG A 99 -7.15 -22.32 -4.68
C ARG A 99 -6.99 -20.89 -4.22
N PHE A 100 -6.22 -20.07 -4.94
CA PHE A 100 -5.93 -18.70 -4.59
C PHE A 100 -6.20 -17.76 -5.76
N LYS A 101 -6.77 -16.61 -5.44
CA LYS A 101 -6.96 -15.50 -6.38
C LYS A 101 -6.43 -14.22 -5.74
N ILE A 102 -6.15 -13.23 -6.58
CA ILE A 102 -5.87 -11.88 -6.12
C ILE A 102 -6.71 -10.90 -6.92
N ASP A 103 -7.33 -9.96 -6.22
CA ASP A 103 -7.97 -8.82 -6.88
C ASP A 103 -6.88 -7.93 -7.52
N PRO A 104 -6.92 -7.70 -8.84
CA PRO A 104 -5.86 -7.00 -9.53
C PRO A 104 -5.77 -5.51 -9.20
N LEU A 105 -6.80 -4.91 -8.59
CA LEU A 105 -6.83 -3.50 -8.23
C LEU A 105 -6.62 -3.30 -6.72
N LEU A 106 -7.29 -4.11 -5.90
CA LEU A 106 -7.27 -3.98 -4.45
C LEU A 106 -6.10 -4.73 -3.79
N GLY A 107 -5.51 -5.69 -4.49
CA GLY A 107 -4.44 -6.54 -3.95
C GLY A 107 -4.91 -7.55 -2.91
N VAL A 108 -6.22 -7.78 -2.79
CA VAL A 108 -6.82 -8.73 -1.84
C VAL A 108 -6.63 -10.15 -2.35
N VAL A 109 -5.88 -10.95 -1.61
CA VAL A 109 -5.70 -12.38 -1.83
C VAL A 109 -6.86 -13.13 -1.19
N THR A 110 -7.55 -13.96 -1.96
CA THR A 110 -8.62 -14.85 -1.46
C THR A 110 -8.24 -16.31 -1.65
N ALA A 111 -8.72 -17.15 -0.74
CA ALA A 111 -8.54 -18.60 -0.78
C ALA A 111 -9.88 -19.34 -0.90
N ARG A 112 -9.87 -20.45 -1.62
CA ARG A 112 -11.02 -21.34 -1.82
C ARG A 112 -10.63 -22.80 -1.60
N GLY A 113 -11.46 -23.51 -0.85
CA GLY A 113 -11.35 -24.94 -0.60
C GLY A 113 -10.94 -25.26 0.83
N ASP A 114 -10.58 -26.52 1.08
CA ASP A 114 -10.18 -26.97 2.41
C ASP A 114 -8.71 -26.69 2.72
N PHE A 115 -8.46 -26.06 3.84
CA PHE A 115 -7.12 -25.89 4.39
C PHE A 115 -7.12 -26.32 5.85
N TRP A 116 -6.28 -27.30 6.16
CA TRP A 116 -6.13 -27.91 7.47
C TRP A 116 -4.97 -27.28 8.25
N PRO A 117 -4.95 -27.46 9.58
CA PRO A 117 -3.82 -27.02 10.39
C PRO A 117 -2.49 -27.63 9.90
N GLY A 118 -1.47 -26.78 9.76
CA GLY A 118 -0.17 -27.14 9.21
C GLY A 118 -0.08 -27.10 7.69
N ASN A 119 -1.18 -26.85 6.96
CA ASN A 119 -1.05 -26.50 5.54
C ASN A 119 -0.27 -25.20 5.40
N TYR A 120 0.62 -25.18 4.41
CA TYR A 120 1.50 -24.05 4.14
C TYR A 120 1.48 -23.74 2.65
N SER A 121 1.24 -22.48 2.30
CA SER A 121 1.20 -22.00 0.92
C SER A 121 2.16 -20.85 0.75
N ILE A 122 2.95 -20.89 -0.33
CA ILE A 122 3.88 -19.82 -0.70
C ILE A 122 3.32 -19.19 -1.97
N LEU A 123 2.97 -17.91 -1.91
CA LEU A 123 2.43 -17.17 -3.05
C LEU A 123 3.41 -16.08 -3.46
N THR A 124 3.85 -16.08 -4.71
CA THR A 124 4.59 -14.96 -5.28
C THR A 124 3.62 -13.97 -5.92
N VAL A 125 3.54 -12.78 -5.35
CA VAL A 125 2.66 -11.70 -5.81
C VAL A 125 3.50 -10.70 -6.61
N LYS A 126 3.07 -10.38 -7.83
CA LYS A 126 3.68 -9.37 -8.68
C LYS A 126 2.83 -8.11 -8.72
N ALA A 127 3.44 -6.95 -8.48
CA ALA A 127 2.87 -5.64 -8.72
C ALA A 127 3.46 -5.05 -10.00
N THR A 128 2.66 -4.40 -10.84
CA THR A 128 3.08 -3.80 -12.12
C THR A 128 2.34 -2.50 -12.36
N ASP A 129 3.05 -1.43 -12.71
CA ASP A 129 2.45 -0.16 -13.11
C ASP A 129 1.82 -0.23 -14.51
N GLN A 130 1.16 0.85 -14.93
CA GLN A 130 0.61 1.00 -16.28
C GLN A 130 1.45 1.96 -17.14
N GLY A 131 2.70 2.19 -16.78
CA GLY A 131 3.63 2.99 -17.57
C GLY A 131 4.13 2.25 -18.81
N SER A 132 4.88 2.96 -19.65
CA SER A 132 5.41 2.42 -20.91
C SER A 132 6.90 2.79 -21.09
N PRO A 133 7.85 1.85 -20.91
CA PRO A 133 7.62 0.43 -20.62
C PRO A 133 7.10 0.21 -19.18
N PRO A 134 6.32 -0.86 -18.94
CA PRO A 134 5.81 -1.14 -17.61
C PRO A 134 6.92 -1.62 -16.68
N ARG A 135 6.90 -1.21 -15.42
CA ARG A 135 7.86 -1.63 -14.39
C ARG A 135 7.14 -2.41 -13.30
N SER A 136 7.91 -3.25 -12.60
CA SER A 136 7.29 -4.25 -11.72
C SER A 136 8.21 -4.73 -10.61
N SER A 137 7.59 -5.21 -9.53
CA SER A 137 8.25 -5.88 -8.42
C SER A 137 7.47 -7.11 -7.96
N THR A 138 8.10 -7.92 -7.12
CA THR A 138 7.50 -9.12 -6.54
C THR A 138 7.72 -9.18 -5.04
N ALA A 139 6.74 -9.70 -4.31
CA ALA A 139 6.87 -10.07 -2.90
C ALA A 139 6.33 -11.48 -2.67
N ARG A 140 6.81 -12.12 -1.61
CA ARG A 140 6.41 -13.48 -1.21
C ARG A 140 5.44 -13.42 -0.03
N LEU A 141 4.33 -14.14 -0.11
CA LEU A 141 3.35 -14.30 0.96
C LEU A 141 3.32 -15.76 1.41
N ASP A 142 3.75 -16.00 2.64
CA ASP A 142 3.76 -17.29 3.31
C ASP A 142 2.53 -17.42 4.19
N VAL A 143 1.62 -18.31 3.80
CA VAL A 143 0.34 -18.56 4.49
C VAL A 143 0.41 -19.86 5.25
N GLU A 144 0.39 -19.77 6.58
CA GLU A 144 0.27 -20.93 7.47
C GLU A 144 -1.16 -21.05 7.99
N TRP A 145 -1.77 -22.20 7.75
CA TRP A 145 -3.10 -22.51 8.26
C TRP A 145 -2.98 -23.14 9.65
N ILE A 146 -3.68 -22.59 10.63
CA ILE A 146 -3.61 -23.04 12.03
C ILE A 146 -4.98 -23.54 12.51
N ALA A 147 -4.98 -24.37 13.55
CA ALA A 147 -6.23 -24.86 14.14
C ALA A 147 -7.07 -23.70 14.70
N LEU A 148 -8.39 -23.82 14.52
CA LEU A 148 -9.32 -22.99 15.28
C LEU A 148 -9.14 -23.30 16.78
N PRO A 149 -9.01 -22.28 17.64
CA PRO A 149 -8.88 -22.51 19.06
C PRO A 149 -10.15 -23.16 19.60
N PRO A 150 -10.01 -23.94 20.67
CA PRO A 150 -11.16 -24.54 21.32
C PRO A 150 -12.12 -23.46 21.83
N PRO A 151 -13.42 -23.77 21.96
CA PRO A 151 -14.37 -22.87 22.59
C PRO A 151 -13.89 -22.44 23.98
N SER A 152 -14.06 -21.15 24.32
CA SER A 152 -13.76 -20.66 25.66
C SER A 152 -14.73 -21.26 26.68
N ALA A 153 -14.20 -21.70 27.83
CA ALA A 153 -15.01 -22.14 28.98
C ALA A 153 -15.61 -20.95 29.75
N GLU A 154 -15.03 -19.76 29.58
CA GLU A 154 -15.45 -18.52 30.24
C GLU A 154 -15.99 -17.52 29.20
N PRO A 155 -16.92 -16.62 29.59
CA PRO A 155 -17.37 -15.53 28.72
C PRO A 155 -16.20 -14.68 28.22
N ILE A 156 -16.24 -14.31 26.95
CA ILE A 156 -15.22 -13.47 26.31
C ILE A 156 -15.66 -12.01 26.39
N SER A 157 -14.80 -11.16 26.95
CA SER A 157 -14.99 -9.71 27.07
C SER A 157 -13.72 -8.96 26.65
N PHE A 158 -13.91 -7.80 26.04
CA PHE A 158 -12.83 -6.84 25.85
C PHE A 158 -12.50 -6.18 27.20
N GLU A 159 -11.23 -5.78 27.40
CA GLU A 159 -10.84 -5.02 28.61
C GLU A 159 -11.57 -3.67 28.70
N GLU A 160 -11.87 -3.06 27.55
CA GLU A 160 -12.57 -1.79 27.46
C GLU A 160 -13.76 -1.87 26.49
N PRO A 161 -14.89 -1.19 26.76
CA PRO A 161 -16.03 -1.16 25.86
C PRO A 161 -15.76 -0.31 24.61
N HIS A 162 -14.77 0.59 24.65
CA HIS A 162 -14.39 1.49 23.55
C HIS A 162 -12.87 1.71 23.55
N PHE A 163 -12.23 1.54 22.39
CA PHE A 163 -10.82 1.84 22.19
C PHE A 163 -10.69 3.10 21.32
N THR A 164 -9.86 4.06 21.74
CA THR A 164 -9.55 5.26 20.95
C THR A 164 -8.07 5.27 20.60
N PHE A 165 -7.77 5.44 19.31
CA PHE A 165 -6.41 5.58 18.80
C PHE A 165 -6.30 6.81 17.90
N ALA A 166 -5.09 7.37 17.79
CA ALA A 166 -4.79 8.46 16.88
C ALA A 166 -3.54 8.10 16.06
N VAL A 167 -3.56 8.42 14.77
CA VAL A 167 -2.45 8.21 13.84
C VAL A 167 -2.30 9.46 12.98
N MET A 168 -1.05 9.83 12.65
CA MET A 168 -0.80 10.96 11.75
C MET A 168 -1.01 10.53 10.29
N GLU A 169 -1.50 11.44 9.46
CA GLU A 169 -1.69 11.18 8.02
C GLU A 169 -0.39 10.89 7.27
N THR A 170 0.74 11.27 7.86
CA THR A 170 2.08 11.04 7.31
C THR A 170 2.65 9.67 7.63
N GLU A 171 1.99 8.88 8.49
CA GLU A 171 2.46 7.54 8.81
C GLU A 171 2.36 6.61 7.61
N PRO A 172 3.33 5.71 7.41
CA PRO A 172 3.32 4.80 6.27
C PRO A 172 2.18 3.78 6.37
N VAL A 173 1.86 3.18 5.23
CA VAL A 173 1.02 1.96 5.20
C VAL A 173 1.67 0.91 6.11
N THR A 174 0.84 0.10 6.78
CA THR A 174 1.21 -0.88 7.82
C THR A 174 1.68 -0.32 9.17
N HIS A 175 1.57 1.00 9.41
CA HIS A 175 1.78 1.56 10.74
C HIS A 175 0.79 0.96 11.76
N MET A 176 1.31 0.54 12.92
CA MET A 176 0.48 -0.01 14.01
C MET A 176 -0.23 1.13 14.74
N VAL A 177 -1.55 1.19 14.63
CA VAL A 177 -2.37 2.26 15.24
C VAL A 177 -2.69 1.97 16.72
N GLY A 178 -2.72 0.71 17.12
CA GLY A 178 -3.03 0.32 18.49
C GLY A 178 -3.22 -1.18 18.66
N ILE A 179 -3.49 -1.61 19.91
CA ILE A 179 -3.75 -2.99 20.28
C ILE A 179 -5.09 -3.05 21.02
N ILE A 180 -5.94 -4.00 20.64
CA ILE A 180 -7.21 -4.30 21.33
C ILE A 180 -6.97 -5.53 22.22
N MET A 181 -7.35 -5.42 23.48
CA MET A 181 -7.11 -6.45 24.51
C MET A 181 -8.42 -7.02 25.04
N THR A 182 -8.37 -8.28 25.51
CA THR A 182 -9.47 -9.01 26.14
C THR A 182 -9.12 -9.39 27.57
N GLU A 183 -10.11 -9.40 28.48
CA GLU A 183 -9.89 -9.79 29.88
C GLU A 183 -9.56 -11.28 30.02
N THR A 184 -10.02 -12.10 29.07
CA THR A 184 -9.86 -13.55 29.09
C THR A 184 -8.46 -13.97 28.62
N TYR A 185 -7.81 -14.87 29.37
CA TYR A 185 -6.51 -15.44 29.00
C TYR A 185 -6.69 -16.64 28.06
N GLY A 186 -6.34 -16.48 26.78
CA GLY A 186 -6.42 -17.55 25.79
C GLY A 186 -6.13 -17.07 24.36
N GLN A 187 -5.99 -18.00 23.42
CA GLN A 187 -5.86 -17.65 22.01
C GLN A 187 -7.22 -17.27 21.44
N MET A 188 -7.43 -15.97 21.22
CA MET A 188 -8.66 -15.41 20.69
C MET A 188 -8.50 -15.00 19.22
N TRP A 189 -9.62 -15.03 18.49
CA TRP A 189 -9.70 -14.55 17.11
C TRP A 189 -10.46 -13.23 17.09
N TYR A 190 -9.89 -12.26 16.39
CA TYR A 190 -10.50 -10.98 16.15
C TYR A 190 -10.94 -10.92 14.69
N SER A 191 -12.13 -10.40 14.45
CA SER A 191 -12.61 -10.06 13.13
C SER A 191 -13.11 -8.62 13.14
N ILE A 192 -12.75 -7.85 12.12
CA ILE A 192 -13.25 -6.50 11.92
C ILE A 192 -14.45 -6.62 10.98
N THR A 193 -15.66 -6.36 11.48
CA THR A 193 -16.91 -6.66 10.77
C THR A 193 -17.53 -5.46 10.05
N GLY A 194 -16.93 -4.27 10.14
CA GLY A 194 -17.41 -3.09 9.42
C GLY A 194 -16.57 -1.83 9.63
N MET A 195 -16.74 -0.86 8.72
CA MET A 195 -16.28 0.53 8.87
C MET A 195 -17.50 1.44 8.95
N HIS A 196 -17.58 2.25 10.01
CA HIS A 196 -18.54 3.34 10.10
C HIS A 196 -17.80 4.66 9.86
N THR A 197 -17.92 5.22 8.66
CA THR A 197 -17.41 6.56 8.38
C THR A 197 -18.46 7.59 8.79
N HIS A 198 -18.21 8.33 9.87
CA HIS A 198 -18.92 9.58 10.10
C HIS A 198 -18.35 10.64 9.15
N THR A 199 -19.00 10.83 8.00
CA THR A 199 -18.76 12.00 7.17
C THR A 199 -19.36 13.22 7.87
N HIS A 200 -18.52 14.04 8.50
CA HIS A 200 -18.90 15.41 8.83
C HIS A 200 -18.93 16.21 7.53
N THR A 201 -20.13 16.61 7.12
CA THR A 201 -20.40 17.63 6.09
C THR A 201 -20.02 19.01 6.59
#